data_AF-A0A9P1LNV2-F1
#
_entry.id   AF-A0A9P1LNV2-F1
#
_cell.length_a   1.000
_cell.length_b   1.000
_cell.length_c   1.000
_cell.angle_alpha   90.00
_cell.angle_beta   90.00
_cell.angle_gamma   90.00
#
_symmetry.space_group_name_H-M   'P 1'
#
loop_
_entity.id
_entity.type
_entity.pdbx_description
1 polymer ?
#
loop_
_entity_poly.entity_id
_entity_poly.type
_entity_poly.pdbx_seq_one_letter_code
_entity_poly.pdbx_strand_id
1 'polypeptide(L)'
;MVTTDTFRADENGRIVEHWDVIDYYRTPENDQLDQIFGDFEIKDLDKKAENKKLVRRFLTEIFQNGELEQWSDYVADDLIQHNHEIGQGSAAYKNYVAEYSVTFDFVFQLLGQGNYVVSYGQTQIDGVAYAQYDIFRLENGKIVEHWDNKEVMPKVEDLTNRGKF
;
A
#
# COMPACT_ATOMS: atom_id res chain seq x y z
N MET A 1 0.31 -10.61 -15.16
CA MET A 1 0.51 -9.22 -14.68
C MET A 1 -0.54 -8.96 -13.62
N VAL A 2 -0.22 -8.15 -12.63
CA VAL A 2 -1.14 -7.62 -11.61
C VAL A 2 -1.24 -6.13 -11.83
N THR A 3 -2.46 -5.60 -11.85
CA THR A 3 -2.70 -4.15 -11.96
C THR A 3 -3.45 -3.67 -10.73
N THR A 4 -3.13 -2.46 -10.29
CA THR A 4 -3.92 -1.74 -9.31
C THR A 4 -4.38 -0.45 -9.95
N ASP A 5 -5.69 -0.29 -10.06
CA ASP A 5 -6.33 0.80 -10.78
C ASP A 5 -7.21 1.62 -9.84
N THR A 6 -7.06 2.95 -9.89
CA THR A 6 -7.98 3.89 -9.25
C THR A 6 -8.66 4.74 -10.29
N PHE A 7 -10.00 4.83 -10.21
CA PHE A 7 -10.80 5.68 -11.08
C PHE A 7 -11.50 6.76 -10.26
N ARG A 8 -11.51 7.99 -10.77
CA ARG A 8 -12.40 9.05 -10.27
C ARG A 8 -13.51 9.29 -11.28
N ALA A 9 -14.75 9.25 -10.82
CA ALA A 9 -15.92 9.61 -11.62
C ALA A 9 -16.41 11.04 -11.31
N ASP A 10 -17.04 11.68 -12.29
CA ASP A 10 -17.80 12.92 -12.09
C ASP A 10 -19.19 12.65 -11.48
N GLU A 11 -19.96 13.71 -11.24
CA GLU A 11 -21.32 13.63 -10.68
C GLU A 11 -22.31 12.85 -11.57
N ASN A 12 -22.00 12.68 -12.86
CA ASN A 12 -22.80 11.91 -13.81
C ASN A 12 -22.33 10.45 -13.93
N GLY A 13 -21.35 10.03 -13.12
CA GLY A 13 -20.77 8.69 -13.15
C GLY A 13 -19.80 8.44 -14.30
N ARG A 14 -19.32 9.48 -15.00
CA ARG A 14 -18.31 9.34 -16.06
C ARG A 14 -16.91 9.31 -15.45
N ILE A 15 -16.08 8.37 -15.87
CA ILE A 15 -14.67 8.33 -15.49
C ILE A 15 -13.98 9.57 -16.07
N VAL A 16 -13.35 10.37 -15.20
CA VAL A 16 -12.64 11.60 -15.57
C VAL A 16 -11.15 11.54 -15.27
N GLU A 17 -10.74 10.68 -14.33
CA GLU A 17 -9.33 10.38 -14.06
C GLU A 17 -9.15 8.89 -13.79
N HIS A 18 -7.98 8.39 -14.14
CA HIS A 18 -7.53 7.03 -13.95
C HIS A 18 -6.03 7.04 -13.66
N TRP A 19 -5.63 6.26 -12.66
CA TRP A 19 -4.25 5.99 -12.33
C TRP A 19 -4.06 4.49 -12.18
N ASP A 20 -2.91 4.01 -12.63
CA ASP A 20 -2.57 2.60 -12.60
C ASP A 20 -1.10 2.38 -12.21
N VAL A 21 -0.88 1.24 -11.60
CA VAL A 21 0.43 0.60 -11.45
C VAL A 21 0.32 -0.83 -11.96
N ILE A 22 1.36 -1.30 -12.64
CA ILE A 22 1.45 -2.66 -13.17
C ILE A 22 2.75 -3.35 -12.76
N ASP A 23 2.64 -4.59 -12.27
CA ASP A 23 3.78 -5.48 -12.04
C ASP A 23 3.49 -6.88 -12.61
N TYR A 24 4.51 -7.73 -12.63
CA TYR A 24 4.40 -9.13 -12.97
C TYR A 24 3.62 -9.89 -11.91
N TYR A 25 2.71 -10.74 -12.39
CA TYR A 25 2.07 -11.72 -11.53
C TYR A 25 3.04 -12.87 -11.29
N ARG A 26 3.21 -13.25 -10.03
CA ARG A 26 4.07 -14.33 -9.58
C ARG A 26 3.16 -15.42 -9.04
N THR A 27 3.29 -16.63 -9.59
CA THR A 27 2.54 -17.78 -9.08
C THR A 27 3.06 -18.09 -7.68
N PRO A 28 2.18 -18.25 -6.67
CA PRO A 28 2.65 -18.54 -5.32
C PRO A 28 3.45 -19.83 -5.23
N GLU A 29 4.57 -19.79 -4.52
CA GLU A 29 5.43 -20.95 -4.23
C GLU A 29 5.56 -21.14 -2.72
N ASN A 30 5.89 -22.35 -2.27
CA ASN A 30 6.23 -22.64 -0.86
C ASN A 30 5.23 -22.07 0.17
N ASP A 31 3.93 -22.36 -0.01
CA ASP A 31 2.84 -21.91 0.86
C ASP A 31 2.68 -20.38 0.98
N GLN A 32 3.29 -19.61 0.07
CA GLN A 32 3.00 -18.18 -0.05
C GLN A 32 1.52 -17.98 -0.39
N LEU A 33 0.95 -16.91 0.16
CA LEU A 33 -0.38 -16.45 -0.22
C LEU A 33 -0.32 -15.78 -1.59
N ASP A 34 -1.45 -15.74 -2.28
CA ASP A 34 -1.54 -15.12 -3.60
C ASP A 34 -1.47 -13.59 -3.52
N GLN A 35 -0.83 -12.93 -4.50
CA GLN A 35 -0.71 -11.47 -4.55
C GLN A 35 -2.07 -10.76 -4.70
N ILE A 36 -3.09 -11.46 -5.22
CA ILE A 36 -4.40 -10.84 -5.54
C ILE A 36 -5.60 -11.48 -4.82
N PHE A 37 -5.38 -12.54 -4.04
CA PHE A 37 -6.45 -13.14 -3.23
C PHE A 37 -6.40 -12.67 -1.79
N GLY A 38 -7.53 -12.79 -1.11
CA GLY A 38 -7.74 -12.32 0.24
C GLY A 38 -9.21 -12.47 0.63
N ASP A 39 -9.51 -12.26 1.90
CA ASP A 39 -10.87 -11.87 2.28
C ASP A 39 -11.06 -10.41 1.84
N PHE A 40 -12.15 -10.11 1.13
CA PHE A 40 -12.52 -8.78 0.67
C PHE A 40 -13.86 -8.32 1.26
N GLU A 41 -14.34 -8.99 2.32
CA GLU A 41 -15.54 -8.60 3.03
C GLU A 41 -15.35 -7.25 3.73
N ILE A 42 -16.15 -6.27 3.30
CA ILE A 42 -16.12 -4.92 3.85
C ILE A 42 -16.94 -4.87 5.14
N LYS A 43 -16.25 -4.58 6.24
CA LYS A 43 -16.79 -4.45 7.61
C LYS A 43 -16.57 -3.03 8.14
N ASP A 44 -17.10 -2.73 9.31
CA ASP A 44 -16.80 -1.51 10.07
C ASP A 44 -16.94 -0.21 9.25
N LEU A 45 -18.04 -0.08 8.51
CA LEU A 45 -18.27 1.06 7.61
C LEU A 45 -18.19 2.42 8.32
N ASP A 46 -18.55 2.47 9.60
CA ASP A 46 -18.44 3.64 10.48
C ASP A 46 -17.00 4.00 10.86
N LYS A 47 -16.06 3.05 10.75
CA LYS A 47 -14.64 3.22 11.08
C LYS A 47 -13.78 3.79 9.97
N LYS A 48 -14.33 4.01 8.77
CA LYS A 48 -13.61 4.56 7.60
C LYS A 48 -12.68 5.73 7.94
N ALA A 49 -13.18 6.74 8.66
CA ALA A 49 -12.40 7.94 8.96
C ALA A 49 -11.25 7.65 9.95
N GLU A 50 -11.52 6.81 10.94
CA GLU A 50 -10.54 6.36 11.94
C GLU A 50 -9.43 5.54 11.28
N ASN A 51 -9.80 4.56 10.45
CA ASN A 51 -8.86 3.69 9.74
C ASN A 51 -7.98 4.48 8.76
N LYS A 52 -8.55 5.41 7.99
CA LYS A 52 -7.76 6.32 7.14
C LYS A 52 -6.77 7.15 7.96
N LYS A 53 -7.19 7.65 9.12
CA LYS A 53 -6.30 8.42 10.00
C LYS A 53 -5.15 7.56 10.52
N LEU A 54 -5.43 6.31 10.92
CA LEU A 54 -4.41 5.37 11.38
C LEU A 54 -3.37 5.10 10.29
N VAL A 55 -3.80 4.74 9.08
CA VAL A 55 -2.87 4.48 7.97
C VAL A 55 -2.11 5.74 7.57
N ARG A 56 -2.74 6.92 7.56
CA ARG A 56 -2.01 8.17 7.30
C ARG A 56 -0.88 8.40 8.30
N ARG A 57 -1.15 8.14 9.59
CA ARG A 57 -0.13 8.25 10.63
C ARG A 57 0.95 7.19 10.48
N PHE A 58 0.59 5.94 10.20
CA PHE A 58 1.53 4.88 9.90
C PHE A 58 2.50 5.28 8.77
N LEU A 59 1.96 5.73 7.63
CA LEU A 59 2.78 6.16 6.50
C LEU A 59 3.69 7.34 6.86
N THR A 60 3.21 8.32 7.61
CA THR A 60 4.01 9.48 8.00
C THR A 60 5.06 9.16 9.07
N GLU A 61 4.65 8.61 10.21
CA GLU A 61 5.53 8.35 11.35
C GLU A 61 6.56 7.26 11.01
N ILE A 62 6.14 6.18 10.35
CA ILE A 62 7.05 5.08 10.02
C ILE A 62 7.87 5.37 8.76
N PHE A 63 7.21 5.69 7.64
CA PHE A 63 7.89 5.73 6.34
C PHE A 63 8.42 7.11 5.94
N GLN A 64 7.93 8.21 6.54
CA GLN A 64 8.48 9.55 6.27
C GLN A 64 9.44 10.00 7.37
N ASN A 65 9.12 9.72 8.64
CA ASN A 65 9.95 10.14 9.78
C ASN A 65 10.94 9.08 10.25
N GLY A 66 10.76 7.80 9.87
CA GLY A 66 11.66 6.70 10.25
C GLY A 66 11.48 6.19 11.68
N GLU A 67 10.33 6.42 12.30
CA GLU A 67 10.03 6.10 13.71
C GLU A 67 9.71 4.60 13.92
N LEU A 68 10.59 3.71 13.45
CA LEU A 68 10.39 2.25 13.44
C LEU A 68 10.16 1.66 14.83
N GLU A 69 10.54 2.33 15.90
CA GLU A 69 10.25 1.93 17.27
C GLU A 69 8.73 1.92 17.58
N GLN A 70 7.92 2.70 16.87
CA GLN A 70 6.46 2.78 17.02
C GLN A 70 5.71 1.77 16.15
N TRP A 71 6.41 0.89 15.43
CA TRP A 71 5.80 -0.06 14.48
C TRP A 71 4.65 -0.88 15.09
N SER A 72 4.83 -1.39 16.31
CA SER A 72 3.83 -2.22 17.00
C SER A 72 2.56 -1.45 17.34
N ASP A 73 2.55 -0.12 17.26
CA ASP A 73 1.34 0.69 17.44
C ASP A 73 0.41 0.60 16.24
N TYR A 74 0.92 0.19 15.07
CA TYR A 74 0.19 0.17 13.81
C TYR A 74 -0.11 -1.23 13.28
N VAL A 75 0.83 -2.15 13.38
CA VAL A 75 0.78 -3.44 12.67
C VAL A 75 0.60 -4.58 13.68
N ALA A 76 -0.38 -5.45 13.45
CA ALA A 76 -0.61 -6.64 14.28
C ALA A 76 0.50 -7.67 14.08
N ASP A 77 0.88 -8.38 15.14
CA ASP A 77 1.99 -9.34 15.14
C ASP A 77 1.84 -10.42 14.06
N ASP A 78 0.62 -10.89 13.85
CA ASP A 78 0.20 -11.92 12.92
C ASP A 78 -0.24 -11.38 11.55
N LEU A 79 0.27 -10.20 11.14
CA LEU A 79 0.03 -9.61 9.82
C LEU A 79 0.10 -10.65 8.70
N ILE A 80 -0.97 -10.72 7.92
CA ILE A 80 -1.02 -11.47 6.67
C ILE A 80 -0.39 -10.62 5.57
N GLN A 81 0.61 -11.17 4.87
CA GLN A 81 1.39 -10.45 3.87
C GLN A 81 1.23 -11.07 2.48
N HIS A 82 0.88 -10.27 1.49
CA HIS A 82 0.70 -10.72 0.10
C HIS A 82 1.86 -10.34 -0.82
N ASN A 83 2.74 -9.42 -0.39
CA ASN A 83 3.98 -9.17 -1.12
C ASN A 83 4.94 -10.36 -0.97
N HIS A 84 5.23 -11.05 -2.08
CA HIS A 84 6.11 -12.22 -2.13
C HIS A 84 7.59 -11.92 -1.81
N GLU A 85 8.01 -10.65 -1.82
CA GLU A 85 9.35 -10.22 -1.40
C GLU A 85 9.48 -10.13 0.14
N ILE A 86 8.35 -10.19 0.86
CA ILE A 86 8.28 -9.98 2.29
C ILE A 86 7.75 -11.27 2.95
N GLY A 87 8.40 -11.71 4.02
CA GLY A 87 7.92 -12.83 4.83
C GLY A 87 6.58 -12.51 5.54
N GLN A 88 5.93 -13.54 6.07
CA GLN A 88 4.71 -13.36 6.86
C GLN A 88 4.98 -12.70 8.22
N GLY A 89 3.96 -12.02 8.75
CA GLY A 89 3.97 -11.42 10.08
C GLY A 89 4.62 -10.03 10.16
N SER A 90 4.31 -9.33 11.25
CA SER A 90 4.74 -7.95 11.50
C SER A 90 6.26 -7.77 11.46
N ALA A 91 6.99 -8.73 12.04
CA ALA A 91 8.43 -8.68 12.15
C ALA A 91 9.11 -8.75 10.77
N ALA A 92 8.62 -9.59 9.85
CA ALA A 92 9.18 -9.69 8.51
C ALA A 92 8.97 -8.41 7.72
N TYR A 93 7.78 -7.79 7.83
CA TYR A 93 7.52 -6.51 7.18
C TYR A 93 8.41 -5.39 7.74
N LYS A 94 8.51 -5.27 9.06
CA LYS A 94 9.39 -4.29 9.70
C LYS A 94 10.85 -4.46 9.28
N ASN A 95 11.34 -5.70 9.23
CA ASN A 95 12.71 -5.99 8.83
C ASN A 95 12.97 -5.60 7.37
N TYR A 96 12.03 -5.90 6.46
CA TYR A 96 12.14 -5.48 5.06
C TYR A 96 12.24 -3.95 4.94
N VAL A 97 11.39 -3.21 5.66
CA VAL A 97 11.43 -1.74 5.66
C VAL A 97 12.79 -1.21 6.10
N ALA A 98 13.37 -1.78 7.16
CA ALA A 98 14.69 -1.39 7.65
C ALA A 98 15.83 -1.79 6.70
N GLU A 99 15.80 -3.03 6.18
CA GLU A 99 16.84 -3.59 5.31
C GLU A 99 16.95 -2.83 3.99
N TYR A 100 15.80 -2.53 3.37
CA TYR A 100 15.74 -1.84 2.08
C TYR A 100 15.52 -0.34 2.20
N SER A 101 15.63 0.22 3.41
CA SER A 101 15.44 1.66 3.67
C SER A 101 14.16 2.22 3.02
N VAL A 102 13.06 1.49 3.15
CA VAL A 102 11.80 1.82 2.50
C VAL A 102 11.23 3.10 3.10
N THR A 103 10.98 4.11 2.27
CA THR A 103 10.41 5.39 2.69
C THR A 103 9.32 5.88 1.74
N PHE A 104 8.46 6.77 2.23
CA PHE A 104 7.45 7.45 1.42
C PHE A 104 7.88 8.90 1.18
N ASP A 105 8.04 9.30 -0.08
CA ASP A 105 8.27 10.70 -0.42
C ASP A 105 7.00 11.52 -0.16
N PHE A 106 5.87 11.03 -0.68
CA PHE A 106 4.55 11.59 -0.43
C PHE A 106 3.44 10.57 -0.69
N VAL A 107 2.30 10.79 -0.03
CA VAL A 107 1.05 10.07 -0.31
C VAL A 107 0.19 10.94 -1.21
N PHE A 108 -0.04 10.50 -2.44
CA PHE A 108 -0.85 11.19 -3.44
C PHE A 108 -2.35 11.01 -3.18
N GLN A 109 -2.78 9.76 -2.95
CA GLN A 109 -4.16 9.43 -2.62
C GLN A 109 -4.22 8.54 -1.38
N LEU A 110 -5.27 8.75 -0.60
CA LEU A 110 -5.64 7.88 0.51
C LEU A 110 -7.15 7.64 0.44
N LEU A 111 -7.54 6.44 0.07
CA LEU A 111 -8.93 6.01 -0.08
C LEU A 111 -9.29 5.10 1.09
N GLY A 112 -10.57 5.03 1.44
CA GLY A 112 -10.99 4.14 2.52
C GLY A 112 -12.45 3.77 2.44
N GLN A 113 -12.75 2.53 2.82
CA GLN A 113 -14.07 1.95 2.84
C GLN A 113 -14.12 0.91 3.96
N GLY A 114 -14.78 1.26 5.06
CA GLY A 114 -14.87 0.41 6.24
C GLY A 114 -13.50 0.04 6.80
N ASN A 115 -13.24 -1.27 6.91
CA ASN A 115 -11.99 -1.87 7.34
C ASN A 115 -10.86 -1.84 6.30
N TYR A 116 -11.06 -1.30 5.09
CA TYR A 116 -10.00 -1.16 4.10
C TYR A 116 -9.54 0.27 3.90
N VAL A 117 -8.24 0.44 3.70
CA VAL A 117 -7.61 1.69 3.30
C VAL A 117 -6.61 1.41 2.18
N VAL A 118 -6.61 2.26 1.17
CA VAL A 118 -5.66 2.20 0.06
C VAL A 118 -4.82 3.48 0.06
N SER A 119 -3.50 3.34 0.02
CA SER A 119 -2.59 4.44 -0.31
C SER A 119 -2.10 4.32 -1.73
N TYR A 120 -1.87 5.47 -2.35
CA TYR A 120 -1.13 5.59 -3.59
C TYR A 120 -0.17 6.76 -3.46
N GLY A 121 1.10 6.57 -3.81
CA GLY A 121 2.12 7.60 -3.69
C GLY A 121 3.45 7.18 -4.26
N GLN A 122 4.48 7.99 -3.98
CA GLN A 122 5.85 7.69 -4.38
C GLN A 122 6.63 7.14 -3.18
N THR A 123 7.28 6.00 -3.37
CA THR A 123 8.17 5.37 -2.40
C THR A 123 9.61 5.33 -2.90
N GLN A 124 10.55 5.30 -1.97
CA GLN A 124 11.94 4.93 -2.25
C GLN A 124 12.21 3.57 -1.61
N ILE A 125 12.73 2.62 -2.39
CA ILE A 125 13.13 1.29 -1.93
C ILE A 125 14.54 1.05 -2.46
N ASP A 126 15.51 0.91 -1.56
CA ASP A 126 16.93 0.72 -1.87
C ASP A 126 17.48 1.75 -2.88
N GLY A 127 17.06 3.02 -2.70
CA GLY A 127 17.45 4.14 -3.56
C GLY A 127 16.77 4.20 -4.93
N VAL A 128 15.79 3.34 -5.20
CA VAL A 128 14.97 3.37 -6.41
C VAL A 128 13.58 3.93 -6.10
N ALA A 129 13.13 4.87 -6.92
CA ALA A 129 11.81 5.49 -6.81
C ALA A 129 10.74 4.62 -7.47
N TYR A 130 9.62 4.40 -6.79
CA TYR A 130 8.46 3.65 -7.28
C TYR A 130 7.18 4.47 -7.17
N ALA A 131 6.26 4.29 -8.12
CA ALA A 131 4.85 4.55 -7.89
C ALA A 131 4.26 3.30 -7.23
N GLN A 132 3.69 3.45 -6.03
CA GLN A 132 3.27 2.32 -5.20
C GLN A 132 1.86 2.49 -4.68
N TYR A 133 1.07 1.46 -4.87
CA TYR A 133 -0.17 1.22 -4.15
C TYR A 133 0.08 0.28 -2.99
N ASP A 134 -0.50 0.60 -1.84
CA ASP A 134 -0.67 -0.34 -0.73
C ASP A 134 -2.15 -0.44 -0.39
N ILE A 135 -2.59 -1.65 -0.10
CA ILE A 135 -3.93 -1.96 0.36
C ILE A 135 -3.79 -2.56 1.76
N PHE A 136 -4.49 -1.98 2.72
CA PHE A 136 -4.48 -2.43 4.11
C PHE A 136 -5.88 -2.87 4.50
N ARG A 137 -5.98 -4.05 5.12
CA ARG A 137 -7.13 -4.39 5.96
C ARG A 137 -6.78 -4.09 7.42
N LEU A 138 -7.74 -3.51 8.12
CA LEU A 138 -7.64 -3.17 9.52
C LEU A 138 -8.63 -3.95 10.37
N GLU A 139 -8.24 -4.23 11.59
CA GLU A 139 -9.09 -4.84 12.60
C GLU A 139 -8.60 -4.41 13.98
N ASN A 140 -9.52 -4.09 14.90
CA ASN A 140 -9.21 -3.70 16.27
C ASN A 140 -8.15 -2.58 16.38
N GLY A 141 -8.15 -1.63 15.44
CA GLY A 141 -7.21 -0.51 15.42
C GLY A 141 -5.77 -0.90 15.03
N LYS A 142 -5.60 -1.99 14.28
CA LYS A 142 -4.31 -2.43 13.72
C LYS A 142 -4.45 -2.79 12.26
N ILE A 143 -3.37 -2.68 11.50
CA ILE A 143 -3.20 -3.27 10.18
C ILE A 143 -2.95 -4.77 10.39
N VAL A 144 -3.81 -5.60 9.80
CA VAL A 144 -3.81 -7.05 9.97
C VAL A 144 -3.57 -7.80 8.66
N GLU A 145 -3.68 -7.12 7.52
CA GLU A 145 -3.36 -7.69 6.21
C GLU A 145 -2.89 -6.61 5.24
N HIS A 146 -1.95 -6.96 4.37
CA HIS A 146 -1.27 -6.05 3.46
C HIS A 146 -1.07 -6.65 2.07
N TRP A 147 -1.46 -5.89 1.06
CA TRP A 147 -1.11 -6.11 -0.35
C TRP A 147 -0.42 -4.87 -0.88
N ASP A 148 0.48 -5.05 -1.84
CA ASP A 148 1.05 -3.93 -2.59
C ASP A 148 1.14 -4.24 -4.09
N ASN A 149 1.32 -3.16 -4.85
CA ASN A 149 1.72 -3.22 -6.24
C ASN A 149 2.54 -1.98 -6.53
N LYS A 150 3.69 -2.15 -7.19
CA LYS A 150 4.64 -1.06 -7.41
C LYS A 150 5.29 -1.19 -8.78
N GLU A 151 5.57 -0.06 -9.40
CA GLU A 151 6.35 0.02 -10.63
C GLU A 151 7.43 1.08 -10.48
N VAL A 152 8.56 0.87 -11.13
CA VAL A 152 9.66 1.84 -11.12
C VAL A 152 9.18 3.14 -11.75
N MET A 153 9.43 4.26 -11.08
CA MET A 153 9.13 5.58 -11.65
C MET A 153 9.86 5.74 -12.98
N PRO A 154 9.16 6.09 -14.08
CA PRO A 154 9.82 6.39 -15.33
C PRO A 154 10.78 7.56 -15.17
N LYS A 155 11.81 7.61 -16.00
CA LYS A 155 12.69 8.78 -16.00
C LYS A 155 11.90 10.02 -16.40
N VAL A 156 12.26 11.16 -15.82
CA VAL A 156 11.60 12.44 -16.08
C VAL A 156 11.54 12.77 -17.58
N GLU A 157 12.58 12.40 -18.33
CA GLU A 157 12.68 12.59 -19.78
C GLU A 157 11.66 11.78 -20.61
N ASP A 158 11.13 10.69 -20.04
CA ASP A 158 10.15 9.81 -20.69
C ASP A 158 8.69 10.19 -20.33
N LEU A 159 8.50 11.16 -19.43
CA LEU A 159 7.16 11.56 -18.98
C LEU A 159 6.47 12.44 -20.04
N THR A 160 5.31 12.00 -20.51
CA THR A 160 4.49 12.75 -21.49
C THR A 160 3.52 13.75 -20.85
N ASN A 161 3.35 13.69 -19.53
CA ASN A 161 2.47 14.50 -18.69
C ASN A 161 3.12 14.74 -17.29
N ARG A 162 2.34 15.12 -16.25
CA ARG A 162 2.87 15.30 -14.87
C ARG A 162 3.41 14.00 -14.24
N GLY A 163 3.33 12.87 -14.95
CA GLY A 163 3.87 11.59 -14.55
C GLY A 163 2.80 10.67 -13.99
N LYS A 164 3.19 9.78 -13.08
CA LYS A 164 2.31 8.82 -12.41
C LYS A 164 1.35 9.44 -11.38
N PHE A 165 1.42 10.76 -11.15
CA PHE A 165 0.63 11.49 -10.16
C PHE A 165 -0.06 12.72 -10.77
#